data_AF-A0AAU7F8U7-F1
#
_entry.id   AF-A0AAU7F8U7-F1
#
_cell.length_a   1.000
_cell.length_b   1.000
_cell.length_c   1.000
_cell.angle_alpha   90.00
_cell.angle_beta   90.00
_cell.angle_gamma   90.00
#
_symmetry.space_group_name_H-M   'P 1'
#
loop_
_entity.id
_entity.type
_entity.pdbx_description
1 polymer ?
#
loop_
_entity_poly.entity_id
_entity_poly.type
_entity_poly.pdbx_seq_one_letter_code
_entity_poly.pdbx_strand_id
1 'polypeptide(L)'
;MASILRVTNRNGTVSFRADVRLKRNGRVVLNESRSFPVQGAGVRAETVARRLAQDWADALTEKMKDDAALHARKLKGLTVAGLIDRYIKFVEQDKKIGESKQSVLGILARSRLGALSLVDLNAAHIIAHCRDRRAQGAKPQTVNQDVIYLGGVLKCAKPYFNLCVDMTEFMQARVQLRSLGLICKSVLSVTAV
;
A
#
# COMPACT_ATOMS: atom_id res chain seq x y z
N MET A 1 16.45 -10.64 -13.53
CA MET A 1 16.75 -11.65 -14.57
C MET A 1 15.52 -11.77 -15.44
N ALA A 2 15.66 -11.50 -16.73
CA ALA A 2 14.62 -11.71 -17.72
C ALA A 2 15.00 -12.91 -18.60
N SER A 3 14.04 -13.74 -18.95
CA SER A 3 14.25 -14.90 -19.81
C SER A 3 13.11 -15.00 -20.83
N ILE A 4 13.44 -15.35 -22.07
CA ILE A 4 12.44 -15.55 -23.13
C ILE A 4 12.44 -17.01 -23.53
N LEU A 5 11.26 -17.62 -23.46
CA LEU A 5 11.03 -19.02 -23.79
C LEU A 5 10.12 -19.12 -25.01
N ARG A 6 10.50 -19.95 -25.98
CA ARG A 6 9.59 -20.35 -27.06
C ARG A 6 8.68 -21.46 -26.52
N VAL A 7 7.38 -21.23 -26.57
CA VAL A 7 6.34 -22.13 -26.08
C VAL A 7 5.50 -22.60 -27.26
N THR A 8 5.35 -23.92 -27.39
CA THR A 8 4.40 -24.52 -28.32
C THR A 8 3.13 -24.86 -27.56
N ASN A 9 2.01 -24.26 -27.95
CA ASN A 9 0.72 -24.46 -27.31
C ASN A 9 0.09 -25.79 -27.76
N ARG A 10 -0.90 -26.28 -27.00
CA ARG A 10 -1.62 -27.53 -27.29
C ARG A 10 -2.28 -27.55 -28.68
N ASN A 11 -2.63 -26.38 -29.19
CA ASN A 11 -3.21 -26.19 -30.52
C ASN A 11 -2.17 -26.08 -31.66
N GLY A 12 -0.88 -26.36 -31.39
CA GLY A 12 0.20 -26.28 -32.37
C GLY A 12 0.71 -24.86 -32.65
N THR A 13 0.07 -23.82 -32.10
CA THR A 13 0.54 -22.43 -32.26
C THR A 13 1.78 -22.17 -31.43
N VAL A 14 2.66 -21.29 -31.93
CA VAL A 14 3.89 -20.87 -31.25
C VAL A 14 3.64 -19.55 -30.53
N SER A 15 4.18 -19.42 -29.31
CA SER A 15 4.17 -18.17 -28.55
C SER A 15 5.53 -17.95 -27.90
N PHE A 16 5.96 -16.71 -27.77
CA PHE A 16 7.12 -16.34 -26.97
C PHE A 16 6.66 -15.88 -25.60
N ARG A 17 7.11 -16.55 -24.53
CA ARG A 17 6.86 -16.14 -23.15
C ARG A 17 8.07 -15.39 -22.62
N ALA A 18 7.85 -14.19 -22.11
CA ALA A 18 8.82 -13.47 -21.31
C ALA A 18 8.54 -13.73 -19.83
N ASP A 19 9.56 -14.16 -19.10
CA ASP A 19 9.55 -14.37 -17.65
C ASP A 19 10.51 -13.36 -17.00
N VAL A 20 9.97 -12.46 -16.16
CA VAL A 20 10.73 -11.42 -15.46
C VAL A 20 10.73 -11.70 -13.97
N ARG A 21 11.91 -12.01 -13.43
CA ARG A 21 12.15 -12.23 -12.01
C ARG A 21 13.11 -11.20 -11.45
N LEU A 22 12.64 -10.42 -10.47
CA LEU A 22 13.47 -9.46 -9.74
C LEU A 22 13.67 -9.94 -8.30
N LYS A 23 14.93 -10.08 -7.90
CA LYS A 23 15.33 -10.33 -6.52
C LYS A 23 15.97 -9.07 -5.94
N ARG A 24 15.61 -8.69 -4.71
CA ARG A 24 16.34 -7.70 -3.91
C ARG A 24 16.52 -8.23 -2.49
N ASN A 25 17.71 -8.02 -1.92
CA ASN A 25 18.07 -8.50 -0.57
C ASN A 25 17.73 -9.99 -0.36
N GLY A 26 18.04 -10.82 -1.34
CA GLY A 26 17.79 -12.27 -1.31
C GLY A 26 16.32 -12.70 -1.49
N ARG A 27 15.34 -11.78 -1.48
CA ARG A 27 13.91 -12.11 -1.65
C ARG A 27 13.42 -11.80 -3.06
N VAL A 28 12.52 -12.64 -3.60
CA VAL A 28 11.85 -12.38 -4.88
C VAL A 28 10.80 -11.30 -4.66
N VAL A 29 10.95 -10.17 -5.35
CA VAL A 29 10.07 -9.00 -5.21
C VAL A 29 9.07 -8.91 -6.37
N LEU A 30 9.43 -9.44 -7.53
CA LEU A 30 8.57 -9.51 -8.71
C LEU A 30 8.79 -10.85 -9.43
N ASN A 31 7.70 -11.49 -9.83
CA ASN A 31 7.69 -12.65 -10.69
C ASN A 31 6.48 -12.52 -11.61
N GLU A 32 6.68 -11.91 -12.78
CA GLU A 32 5.65 -11.76 -13.79
C GLU A 32 6.06 -12.49 -15.07
N SER A 33 5.07 -13.06 -15.75
CA SER A 33 5.28 -13.67 -17.05
C SER A 33 4.17 -13.24 -18.02
N ARG A 34 4.55 -13.06 -19.29
CA ARG A 34 3.61 -12.70 -20.34
C ARG A 34 3.94 -13.44 -21.63
N SER A 35 2.91 -13.97 -22.29
CA SER A 35 3.05 -14.69 -23.54
C SER A 35 2.57 -13.84 -24.72
N PHE A 36 3.33 -13.89 -25.81
CA PHE A 36 3.12 -13.18 -27.06
C PHE A 36 2.94 -14.21 -28.18
N PRO A 37 1.72 -14.39 -28.71
CA PRO A 37 1.47 -15.36 -29.78
C PRO A 37 2.13 -14.92 -31.08
N VAL A 38 2.67 -15.88 -31.83
CA VAL A 38 3.19 -15.64 -33.19
C VAL A 38 1.99 -15.48 -34.13
N GLN A 39 1.95 -14.35 -34.85
CA GLN A 39 0.92 -14.08 -35.84
C GLN A 39 1.48 -14.33 -37.25
N GLY A 40 1.00 -15.37 -37.91
CA GLY A 40 1.47 -15.79 -39.24
C GLY A 40 2.55 -16.87 -39.22
N ALA A 41 3.09 -17.20 -40.38
CA ALA A 41 4.08 -18.27 -40.57
C ALA A 41 5.46 -17.72 -40.95
N GLY A 42 6.51 -18.47 -40.58
CA GLY A 42 7.89 -18.21 -40.97
C GLY A 42 8.70 -17.39 -39.97
N VAL A 43 10.01 -17.30 -40.24
CA VAL A 43 11.02 -16.75 -39.33
C VAL A 43 10.73 -15.29 -38.95
N ARG A 44 10.20 -14.49 -39.87
CA ARG A 44 9.86 -13.08 -39.62
C ARG A 44 8.78 -12.93 -38.55
N ALA A 45 7.72 -13.73 -38.60
CA ALA A 45 6.64 -13.71 -37.62
C ALA A 45 7.13 -14.10 -36.22
N GLU A 46 8.00 -15.12 -36.15
CA GLU A 46 8.64 -15.52 -34.88
C GLU A 46 9.57 -14.42 -34.31
N THR A 47 10.36 -13.76 -35.17
CA THR A 47 11.24 -12.66 -34.73
C THR A 47 10.46 -11.48 -34.18
N VAL A 48 9.32 -11.13 -34.77
CA VAL A 48 8.45 -10.05 -34.26
C VAL A 48 7.91 -10.39 -32.87
N ALA A 49 7.33 -11.58 -32.69
CA ALA A 49 6.80 -12.00 -31.40
C ALA A 49 7.89 -12.10 -30.32
N ARG A 50 9.08 -12.60 -30.68
CA ARG A 50 10.24 -12.61 -29.78
C ARG A 50 10.68 -11.21 -29.38
N ARG A 51 10.73 -10.28 -30.33
CA ARG A 51 11.11 -8.87 -30.06
C ARG A 51 10.09 -8.19 -29.14
N LEU A 52 8.79 -8.39 -29.37
CA LEU A 52 7.74 -7.87 -28.48
C LEU A 52 7.87 -8.41 -27.06
N ALA A 53 8.23 -9.70 -26.91
CA ALA A 53 8.49 -10.30 -25.61
C ALA A 53 9.71 -9.68 -24.92
N GLN A 54 10.79 -9.40 -25.67
CA GLN A 54 12.00 -8.75 -25.18
C GLN A 54 11.72 -7.30 -24.77
N ASP A 55 11.10 -6.50 -25.64
CA ASP A 55 10.79 -5.10 -25.37
C ASP A 55 9.88 -4.95 -24.14
N TRP A 56 8.91 -5.86 -23.95
CA TRP A 56 8.08 -5.88 -22.75
C TRP A 56 8.89 -6.22 -21.49
N ALA A 57 9.80 -7.21 -21.58
CA ALA A 57 10.64 -7.61 -20.45
C ALA A 57 11.62 -6.50 -20.05
N ASP A 58 12.21 -5.80 -21.02
CA ASP A 58 13.13 -4.70 -20.81
C ASP A 58 12.42 -3.48 -20.25
N ALA A 59 11.27 -3.08 -20.81
CA ALA A 59 10.45 -2.01 -20.28
C ALA A 59 9.95 -2.30 -18.85
N LEU A 60 9.61 -3.55 -18.54
CA LEU A 60 9.24 -3.96 -17.19
C LEU A 60 10.46 -3.89 -16.26
N THR A 61 11.62 -4.36 -16.70
CA THR A 61 12.85 -4.33 -15.90
C THR A 61 13.29 -2.89 -15.60
N GLU A 62 13.22 -2.01 -16.59
CA GLU A 62 13.54 -0.58 -16.46
C GLU A 62 12.59 0.13 -15.50
N LYS A 63 11.27 -0.06 -15.65
CA LYS A 63 10.27 0.45 -14.70
C LYS A 63 10.51 -0.04 -13.27
N MET A 64 11.14 -1.19 -13.09
CA MET A 64 11.40 -1.80 -11.78
C MET A 64 12.80 -1.49 -11.22
N LYS A 65 13.63 -0.74 -11.97
CA LYS A 65 14.84 -0.12 -11.41
C LYS A 65 14.46 1.00 -10.43
N ASP A 66 13.35 1.67 -10.68
CA ASP A 66 12.79 2.69 -9.81
C ASP A 66 12.07 2.04 -8.61
N ASP A 67 12.64 2.19 -7.42
CA ASP A 67 12.02 1.71 -6.17
C ASP A 67 10.64 2.34 -5.94
N ALA A 68 10.42 3.58 -6.40
CA ALA A 68 9.14 4.27 -6.25
C ALA A 68 8.01 3.57 -7.03
N ALA A 69 8.27 3.15 -8.27
CA ALA A 69 7.30 2.44 -9.10
C ALA A 69 6.91 1.06 -8.52
N LEU A 70 7.87 0.37 -7.92
CA LEU A 70 7.65 -0.92 -7.27
C LEU A 70 6.86 -0.76 -5.96
N HIS A 71 7.15 0.27 -5.16
CA HIS A 71 6.37 0.59 -3.98
C HIS A 71 4.95 1.04 -4.32
N ALA A 72 4.78 1.89 -5.33
CA ALA A 72 3.46 2.32 -5.80
C ALA A 72 2.60 1.13 -6.24
N ARG A 73 3.18 0.12 -6.92
CA ARG A 73 2.44 -1.11 -7.27
C ARG A 73 2.07 -1.96 -6.07
N LYS A 74 2.91 -2.05 -5.04
CA LYS A 74 2.57 -2.78 -3.79
C LYS A 74 1.47 -2.10 -2.99
N LEU A 75 1.36 -0.77 -3.10
CA LEU A 75 0.30 0.02 -2.49
C LEU A 75 -0.99 0.01 -3.33
N LYS A 76 -0.86 -0.20 -4.65
CA LYS A 76 -2.01 -0.22 -5.57
C LYS A 76 -2.95 -1.37 -5.20
N GLY A 77 -4.19 -1.01 -4.89
CA GLY A 77 -5.22 -1.95 -4.40
C GLY A 77 -5.21 -2.18 -2.90
N LEU A 78 -4.31 -1.54 -2.14
CA LEU A 78 -4.32 -1.56 -0.68
C LEU A 78 -5.02 -0.32 -0.14
N THR A 79 -6.05 -0.54 0.68
CA THR A 79 -6.78 0.53 1.37
C THR A 79 -6.22 0.76 2.77
N VAL A 80 -6.59 1.88 3.40
CA VAL A 80 -6.24 2.13 4.81
C VAL A 80 -6.81 1.03 5.71
N ALA A 81 -8.06 0.60 5.48
CA ALA A 81 -8.66 -0.51 6.22
C ALA A 81 -7.87 -1.81 6.05
N GLY A 82 -7.41 -2.11 4.83
CA GLY A 82 -6.58 -3.29 4.56
C GLY A 82 -5.23 -3.24 5.28
N LEU A 83 -4.63 -2.05 5.42
CA LEU A 83 -3.41 -1.86 6.21
C LEU A 83 -3.65 -2.02 7.71
N ILE A 84 -4.78 -1.51 8.21
CA ILE A 84 -5.19 -1.68 9.63
C ILE A 84 -5.39 -3.16 9.95
N ASP A 85 -6.07 -3.92 9.09
CA ASP A 85 -6.27 -5.36 9.28
C ASP A 85 -4.93 -6.13 9.34
N ARG A 86 -4.01 -5.84 8.41
CA ARG A 86 -2.66 -6.42 8.43
C ARG A 86 -1.90 -6.06 9.72
N TYR A 87 -2.04 -4.81 10.17
CA TYR A 87 -1.41 -4.36 11.41
C TYR A 87 -1.95 -5.10 12.64
N ILE A 88 -3.28 -5.27 12.73
CA ILE A 88 -3.91 -5.99 13.85
C ILE A 88 -3.41 -7.43 13.88
N LYS A 89 -3.50 -8.14 12.74
CA LYS A 89 -3.05 -9.53 12.63
C LYS A 89 -1.58 -9.71 12.98
N PHE A 90 -0.73 -8.75 12.59
CA PHE A 90 0.70 -8.78 12.90
C PHE A 90 0.95 -8.60 14.40
N VAL A 91 0.36 -7.57 15.02
CA VAL A 91 0.61 -7.29 16.45
C VAL A 91 0.05 -8.39 17.36
N GLU A 92 -1.09 -8.98 17.01
CA GLU A 92 -1.70 -10.05 17.79
C GLU A 92 -0.88 -11.35 17.80
N GLN A 93 0.11 -11.51 16.92
CA GLN A 93 1.06 -12.63 16.99
C GLN A 93 1.95 -12.55 18.24
N ASP A 94 2.32 -11.34 18.65
CA ASP A 94 3.21 -11.11 19.80
C ASP A 94 2.44 -10.71 21.07
N LYS A 95 1.39 -9.90 20.92
CA LYS A 95 0.66 -9.33 22.05
C LYS A 95 -0.78 -8.97 21.70
N LYS A 96 -1.72 -9.37 22.57
CA LYS A 96 -3.13 -8.97 22.47
C LYS A 96 -3.26 -7.44 22.48
N ILE A 97 -3.98 -6.92 21.50
CA ILE A 97 -4.31 -5.50 21.40
C ILE A 97 -5.34 -5.16 22.48
N GLY A 98 -5.12 -4.04 23.20
CA GLY A 98 -6.09 -3.56 24.20
C GLY A 98 -7.39 -3.08 23.55
N GLU A 99 -8.50 -3.25 24.26
CA GLU A 99 -9.86 -3.00 23.76
C GLU A 99 -10.05 -1.60 23.17
N SER A 100 -9.54 -0.56 23.86
CA SER A 100 -9.64 0.82 23.39
C SER A 100 -8.96 1.02 22.02
N LYS A 101 -7.80 0.38 21.82
CA LYS A 101 -7.07 0.46 20.56
C LYS A 101 -7.77 -0.32 19.45
N GLN A 102 -8.30 -1.50 19.77
CA GLN A 102 -9.06 -2.31 18.81
C GLN A 102 -10.33 -1.58 18.35
N SER A 103 -11.05 -0.96 19.28
CA SER A 103 -12.26 -0.17 19.00
C SER A 103 -11.96 1.00 18.05
N VAL A 104 -10.92 1.79 18.34
CA VAL A 104 -10.54 2.94 17.51
C VAL A 104 -10.05 2.50 16.12
N LEU A 105 -9.24 1.45 16.02
CA LEU A 105 -8.81 0.89 14.73
C LEU A 105 -10.01 0.38 13.92
N GLY A 106 -11.00 -0.23 14.57
CA GLY A 106 -12.25 -0.64 13.94
C GLY A 106 -13.08 0.54 13.40
N ILE A 107 -13.14 1.65 14.15
CA ILE A 107 -13.80 2.88 13.69
C ILE A 107 -13.09 3.45 12.46
N LEU A 108 -11.76 3.53 12.48
CA LEU A 108 -10.96 3.99 11.35
C LEU A 108 -11.17 3.11 10.11
N ALA A 109 -11.16 1.79 10.27
CA ALA A 109 -11.33 0.85 9.17
C ALA A 109 -12.73 0.93 8.52
N ARG A 110 -13.77 1.24 9.31
CA ARG A 110 -15.16 1.38 8.81
C ARG A 110 -15.50 2.77 8.30
N SER A 111 -14.66 3.77 8.52
CA SER A 111 -14.93 5.13 8.07
C SER A 111 -14.63 5.30 6.58
N ARG A 112 -15.02 6.45 6.02
CA ARG A 112 -14.66 6.85 4.64
C ARG A 112 -13.15 6.80 4.42
N LEU A 113 -12.37 7.14 5.46
CA LEU A 113 -10.92 7.08 5.42
C LEU A 113 -10.41 5.64 5.26
N GLY A 114 -11.06 4.66 5.88
CA GLY A 114 -10.76 3.24 5.74
C GLY A 114 -10.89 2.72 4.30
N ALA A 115 -11.85 3.24 3.54
CA ALA A 115 -12.09 2.83 2.15
C ALA A 115 -11.09 3.44 1.14
N LEU A 116 -10.36 4.50 1.51
CA LEU A 116 -9.41 5.17 0.62
C LEU A 116 -8.21 4.28 0.32
N SER A 117 -7.70 4.37 -0.91
CA SER A 117 -6.40 3.80 -1.24
C SER A 117 -5.31 4.51 -0.46
N LEU A 118 -4.28 3.76 -0.03
CA LEU A 118 -3.11 4.35 0.62
C LEU A 118 -2.37 5.36 -0.26
N VAL A 119 -2.49 5.23 -1.59
CA VAL A 119 -1.86 6.16 -2.55
C VAL A 119 -2.59 7.50 -2.59
N ASP A 120 -3.92 7.50 -2.37
CA ASP A 120 -4.76 8.69 -2.42
C ASP A 120 -4.95 9.36 -1.05
N LEU A 121 -4.37 8.78 0.00
CA LEU A 121 -4.46 9.30 1.36
C LEU A 121 -3.68 10.62 1.46
N ASN A 122 -4.38 11.70 1.79
CA ASN A 122 -3.80 13.04 1.93
C ASN A 122 -4.26 13.71 3.23
N ALA A 123 -3.75 14.91 3.50
CA ALA A 123 -4.08 15.62 4.73
C ALA A 123 -5.57 15.98 4.84
N ALA A 124 -6.22 16.32 3.72
CA ALA A 124 -7.63 16.69 3.69
C ALA A 124 -8.55 15.54 4.13
N HIS A 125 -8.26 14.31 3.67
CA HIS A 125 -9.00 13.12 4.07
C HIS A 125 -8.91 12.85 5.59
N ILE A 126 -7.72 13.03 6.16
CA ILE A 126 -7.49 12.85 7.60
C ILE A 126 -8.23 13.92 8.41
N ILE A 127 -8.18 15.17 7.95
CA ILE A 127 -8.89 16.29 8.59
C ILE A 127 -10.41 16.08 8.52
N ALA A 128 -10.93 15.64 7.36
CA ALA A 128 -12.34 15.34 7.18
C ALA A 128 -12.83 14.26 8.15
N HIS A 129 -12.09 13.13 8.27
CA HIS A 129 -12.42 12.10 9.26
C HIS A 129 -12.50 12.67 10.68
N CYS A 130 -11.54 13.51 11.08
CA CYS A 130 -11.55 14.11 12.41
C CYS A 130 -12.73 15.07 12.62
N ARG A 131 -13.11 15.85 11.59
CA ARG A 131 -14.30 16.71 11.63
C ARG A 131 -15.58 15.89 11.77
N ASP A 132 -15.73 14.82 11.00
CA ASP A 132 -16.89 13.93 11.08
C ASP A 132 -17.02 13.33 12.48
N ARG A 133 -15.90 12.90 13.08
CA ARG A 133 -15.86 12.38 14.45
C ARG A 133 -16.27 13.43 15.49
N ARG A 134 -15.82 14.68 15.33
CA ARG A 134 -16.22 15.80 16.20
C ARG A 134 -17.72 16.09 16.07
N ALA A 135 -18.26 16.08 14.85
CA ALA A 135 -19.68 16.27 14.59
C ALA A 135 -20.55 15.15 15.20
N GLN A 136 -20.03 13.93 15.26
CA GLN A 136 -20.65 12.79 15.96
C GLN A 136 -20.54 12.86 17.50
N GLY A 137 -20.02 13.96 18.06
CA GLY A 137 -19.92 14.18 19.51
C GLY A 137 -18.64 13.66 20.16
N ALA A 138 -17.66 13.16 19.40
CA ALA A 138 -16.39 12.70 19.99
C ALA A 138 -15.60 13.87 20.59
N LYS A 139 -15.05 13.68 21.80
CA LYS A 139 -14.19 14.67 22.46
C LYS A 139 -12.85 14.82 21.71
N PRO A 140 -12.17 15.97 21.77
CA PRO A 140 -10.89 16.17 21.07
C PRO A 140 -9.81 15.16 21.47
N GLN A 141 -9.86 14.69 22.73
CA GLN A 141 -8.96 13.65 23.24
C GLN A 141 -9.21 12.29 22.57
N THR A 142 -10.48 11.94 22.34
CA THR A 142 -10.87 10.71 21.64
C THR A 142 -10.45 10.78 20.18
N VAL A 143 -10.71 11.90 19.49
CA VAL A 143 -10.29 12.08 18.10
C VAL A 143 -8.75 12.08 17.96
N ASN A 144 -8.03 12.56 18.97
CA ASN A 144 -6.58 12.45 19.00
C ASN A 144 -6.09 10.98 19.04
N GLN A 145 -6.85 10.06 19.65
CA GLN A 145 -6.50 8.62 19.63
C GLN A 145 -6.59 8.05 18.21
N ASP A 146 -7.62 8.43 17.43
CA ASP A 146 -7.74 8.06 16.03
C ASP A 146 -6.46 8.43 15.26
N VAL A 147 -5.98 9.66 15.41
CA VAL A 147 -4.76 10.15 14.74
C VAL A 147 -3.50 9.42 15.24
N ILE A 148 -3.39 9.17 16.54
CA ILE A 148 -2.23 8.47 17.13
C ILE A 148 -2.13 7.04 16.58
N TYR A 149 -3.24 6.30 16.57
CA TYR A 149 -3.22 4.92 16.12
C TYR A 149 -3.09 4.80 14.60
N LEU A 150 -3.72 5.69 13.83
CA LEU A 150 -3.48 5.79 12.40
C LEU A 150 -1.99 6.01 12.11
N GLY A 151 -1.36 6.97 12.79
CA GLY A 151 0.08 7.24 12.63
C GLY A 151 0.95 6.03 12.99
N GLY A 152 0.57 5.26 14.01
CA GLY A 152 1.25 4.01 14.37
C GLY A 152 1.16 2.96 13.26
N VAL A 153 -0.03 2.75 12.71
CA VAL A 153 -0.27 1.83 11.60
C VAL A 153 0.55 2.21 10.36
N LEU A 154 0.53 3.49 9.97
CA LEU A 154 1.29 3.98 8.82
C LEU A 154 2.80 3.82 9.01
N LYS A 155 3.32 4.11 10.22
CA LYS A 155 4.75 3.92 10.53
C LYS A 155 5.19 2.46 10.47
N CYS A 156 4.32 1.52 10.84
CA CYS A 156 4.60 0.09 10.77
C CYS A 156 4.61 -0.45 9.33
N ALA A 157 4.02 0.27 8.36
CA ALA A 157 3.88 -0.19 6.98
C ALA A 157 5.23 -0.51 6.31
N LYS A 158 6.24 0.36 6.50
CA LYS A 158 7.56 0.19 5.89
C LYS A 158 8.38 -0.94 6.52
N PRO A 159 8.68 -0.95 7.84
CA PRO A 159 9.56 -1.97 8.43
C PRO A 159 8.96 -3.38 8.39
N TYR A 160 7.65 -3.54 8.56
CA TYR A 160 7.04 -4.86 8.69
C TYR A 160 6.46 -5.40 7.38
N PHE A 161 5.92 -4.53 6.52
CA PHE A 161 5.24 -4.95 5.30
C PHE A 161 5.97 -4.53 4.02
N ASN A 162 7.10 -3.82 4.13
CA ASN A 162 7.85 -3.26 3.01
C ASN A 162 6.97 -2.39 2.08
N LEU A 163 6.04 -1.65 2.70
CA LEU A 163 5.13 -0.70 2.08
C LEU A 163 5.59 0.72 2.40
N CYS A 164 6.09 1.44 1.39
CA CYS A 164 6.54 2.82 1.55
C CYS A 164 5.36 3.78 1.45
N VAL A 165 4.67 3.99 2.57
CA VAL A 165 3.62 5.02 2.67
C VAL A 165 4.28 6.37 2.96
N ASP A 166 3.88 7.40 2.21
CA ASP A 166 4.32 8.76 2.49
C ASP A 166 3.66 9.29 3.78
N MET A 167 4.49 9.75 4.71
CA MET A 167 4.06 10.27 6.01
C MET A 167 3.89 11.79 5.99
N THR A 168 4.31 12.48 4.92
CA THR A 168 4.32 13.94 4.82
C THR A 168 2.92 14.51 5.02
N GLU A 169 1.95 14.01 4.27
CA GLU A 169 0.54 14.39 4.37
C GLU A 169 -0.04 14.14 5.76
N PHE A 170 0.30 13.01 6.38
CA PHE A 170 -0.13 12.69 7.74
C PHE A 170 0.43 13.69 8.77
N MET A 171 1.71 14.06 8.64
CA MET A 171 2.35 15.01 9.53
C MET A 171 1.76 16.40 9.39
N GLN A 172 1.50 16.85 8.17
CA GLN A 172 0.80 18.12 7.89
C GLN A 172 -0.61 18.13 8.50
N ALA A 173 -1.40 17.07 8.28
CA ALA A 173 -2.72 16.93 8.88
C ALA A 173 -2.68 17.06 10.41
N ARG A 174 -1.72 16.39 11.05
CA ARG A 174 -1.58 16.42 12.51
C ARG A 174 -1.30 17.82 13.06
N VAL A 175 -0.52 18.64 12.35
CA VAL A 175 -0.27 20.04 12.71
C VAL A 175 -1.56 20.86 12.57
N GLN A 176 -2.24 20.74 11.43
CA GLN A 176 -3.49 21.46 11.15
C GLN A 176 -4.61 21.10 12.14
N LEU A 177 -4.78 19.81 12.44
CA LEU A 177 -5.77 19.34 13.41
C LEU A 177 -5.58 19.95 14.81
N ARG A 178 -4.33 20.16 15.23
CA ARG A 178 -4.02 20.81 16.50
C ARG A 178 -4.32 22.30 16.44
N SER A 179 -3.93 22.97 15.35
CA SER A 179 -4.23 24.38 15.13
C SER A 179 -5.74 24.66 15.11
N LEU A 180 -6.54 23.76 14.54
CA LEU A 180 -7.99 23.84 14.48
C LEU A 180 -8.70 23.42 15.79
N GLY A 181 -7.97 22.99 16.83
CA GLY A 181 -8.55 22.51 18.08
C GLY A 181 -9.38 21.22 17.94
N LEU A 182 -9.25 20.50 16.83
CA LEU A 182 -9.98 19.24 16.58
C LEU A 182 -9.38 18.08 17.40
N ILE A 183 -8.11 18.19 17.77
CA ILE A 183 -7.41 17.24 18.64
C ILE A 183 -6.76 17.94 19.83
N CYS A 184 -6.83 17.32 21.01
CA CYS A 184 -6.11 17.75 22.19
C CYS A 184 -5.40 16.56 22.85
N LYS A 185 -4.26 16.82 23.51
CA LYS A 185 -3.71 15.85 24.45
C LYS A 185 -4.66 15.72 25.64
N SER A 186 -4.71 14.52 26.23
CA SER A 186 -5.35 14.38 27.54
C SER A 186 -4.56 15.23 28.52
N VAL A 187 -5.24 16.13 29.23
CA VAL A 187 -4.64 16.88 30.33
C VAL A 187 -4.87 15.99 31.55
N LEU A 188 -3.80 15.47 32.16
CA LEU A 188 -3.91 14.95 33.51
C LEU A 188 -4.35 16.15 34.36
N SER A 189 -5.56 16.09 34.90
CA SER A 189 -5.99 17.01 35.95
C SER A 189 -5.09 16.78 37.15
N VAL A 190 -4.00 17.54 37.22
CA VAL A 190 -3.25 17.72 38.47
C VAL A 190 -4.19 18.53 39.35
N THR A 191 -4.97 17.82 40.14
CA THR A 191 -5.70 18.40 41.27
C THR A 191 -4.62 18.99 42.18
N ALA A 192 -4.44 20.31 42.13
CA ALA A 192 -3.65 21.02 43.11
C ALA A 192 -4.35 20.83 44.46
N VAL A 193 -3.70 20.08 45.34
CA VAL A 193 -4.02 20.00 46.77
C VAL A 193 -3.33 21.16 47.46
#